data_AF-Q2B808-F1
#
_entry.id   AF-Q2B808-F1
#
_cell.length_a   1.000
_cell.length_b   1.000
_cell.length_c   1.000
_cell.angle_alpha   90.00
_cell.angle_beta   90.00
_cell.angle_gamma   90.00
#
_symmetry.space_group_name_H-M   'P 1'
#
loop_
_entity.id
_entity.type
_entity.pdbx_description
1 polymer ?
#
loop_
_entity_poly.entity_id
_entity_poly.type
_entity_poly.pdbx_seq_one_letter_code
_entity_poly.pdbx_strand_id
1 'polypeptide(L)' 'MLIHEKDFVYFDHTKLDYIKDVFGNAKFQLIKL' A
#
# COMPACT_ATOMS: atom_id res chain seq x y z
N MET A 1 -0.01 8.61 -8.08
CA MET A 1 0.81 8.41 -6.87
C MET A 1 2.19 8.98 -7.17
N LEU A 2 2.60 10.04 -6.49
CA LEU A 2 3.95 10.59 -6.62
C LEU A 2 4.78 9.97 -5.51
N ILE A 3 5.72 9.10 -5.87
CA ILE A 3 6.68 8.50 -4.94
C ILE A 3 7.99 9.21 -5.20
N HIS A 4 8.64 9.69 -4.14
CA HIS A 4 9.97 10.28 -4.26
C HIS A 4 10.95 9.18 -4.71
N GLU A 5 11.83 9.45 -5.67
CA GLU A 5 12.70 8.43 -6.29
C GLU A 5 13.53 7.66 -5.24
N LYS A 6 14.01 8.36 -4.20
CA LYS A 6 14.75 7.77 -3.07
C LYS A 6 13.96 6.72 -2.29
N ASP A 7 12.62 6.82 -2.29
CA ASP A 7 11.76 5.95 -1.51
C ASP A 7 11.24 4.77 -2.33
N PHE A 8 11.48 4.74 -3.65
CA PHE A 8 11.00 3.70 -4.56
C PHE A 8 11.40 2.29 -4.11
N VAL A 9 12.60 2.14 -3.53
CA VAL A 9 13.10 0.86 -3.00
C VAL A 9 12.23 0.27 -1.89
N TYR A 10 11.50 1.09 -1.13
CA TYR A 10 10.61 0.62 -0.06
C TYR A 10 9.23 0.21 -0.58
N PHE A 11 8.86 0.67 -1.78
CA PHE A 11 7.62 0.31 -2.45
C PHE A 11 7.82 -0.71 -3.56
N ASP A 12 9.07 -1.16 -3.76
CA ASP A 12 9.38 -2.20 -4.72
C ASP A 12 8.60 -3.48 -4.38
N HIS A 13 7.94 -4.05 -5.39
CA HIS A 13 6.99 -5.16 -5.22
C HIS A 13 5.86 -4.88 -4.22
N THR A 14 5.36 -3.65 -4.13
CA THR A 14 4.14 -3.34 -3.35
C THR A 14 3.00 -2.88 -4.25
N LYS A 15 1.77 -3.24 -3.87
CA LYS A 15 0.54 -2.73 -4.48
C LYS A 15 -0.27 -1.94 -3.46
N LEU A 16 -0.96 -0.90 -3.92
CA LEU A 16 -1.99 -0.23 -3.13
C LEU A 16 -3.32 -0.96 -3.34
N ASP A 17 -3.94 -1.43 -2.26
CA ASP A 17 -5.21 -2.15 -2.31
C ASP A 17 -6.22 -1.56 -1.31
N TYR A 18 -7.49 -1.85 -1.52
CA TYR A 18 -8.57 -1.44 -0.63
C TYR A 18 -9.07 -2.64 0.16
N ILE A 19 -8.74 -2.68 1.45
CA ILE A 19 -9.02 -3.83 2.31
C ILE A 19 -9.97 -3.46 3.45
N LYS A 20 -10.73 -4.44 3.93
CA LYS A 20 -11.51 -4.34 5.16
C LYS A 20 -10.69 -4.89 6.33
N ASP A 21 -10.66 -4.17 7.43
CA ASP A 21 -10.09 -4.68 8.68
C ASP A 21 -11.02 -5.73 9.33
N VAL A 22 -10.55 -6.32 10.42
CA VAL A 22 -11.31 -7.31 11.21
C VAL A 22 -12.60 -6.75 11.81
N PHE A 23 -12.73 -5.43 11.91
CA PHE A 23 -13.92 -4.74 12.40
C PHE A 23 -14.85 -4.28 11.26
N GLY A 24 -14.51 -4.59 10.00
CA GLY A 24 -15.27 -4.23 8.81
C GLY A 24 -15.00 -2.82 8.27
N ASN A 25 -14.10 -2.04 8.87
CA ASN A 25 -13.74 -0.72 8.36
C ASN A 25 -12.87 -0.88 7.11
N ALA A 26 -13.18 -0.11 6.08
CA ALA A 26 -12.47 -0.18 4.81
C ALA A 26 -11.41 0.93 4.72
N LYS A 27 -10.19 0.56 4.34
CA LYS A 27 -9.03 1.46 4.24
C LYS A 27 -8.14 1.11 3.06
N PHE A 28 -7.44 2.11 2.56
CA PHE A 28 -6.33 1.87 1.63
C PHE A 28 -5.12 1.35 2.40
N GLN A 29 -4.50 0.29 1.90
CA GLN A 29 -3.30 -0.29 2.49
C GLN A 29 -2.33 -0.72 1.39
N LEU A 30 -1.04 -0.46 1.63
CA LEU A 30 0.03 -1.01 0.81
C LEU A 30 0.27 -2.47 1.22
N ILE A 31 0.27 -3.36 0.24
CA ILE A 31 0.46 -4.80 0.40
C ILE A 31 1.69 -5.20 -0.41
N LYS A 32 2.62 -5.89 0.24
CA LYS A 32 3.78 -6.48 -0.43
C LYS A 32 3.36 -7.73 -1.22
N LEU A 33 3.77 -7.80 -2.49
CA LEU A 33 3.47 -8.87 -3.44
C LEU A 33 4.46 -10.04 -3.30
#